data_AF-A0A7V9TMP5-F1
#
_entry.id   AF-A0A7V9TMP5-F1
#
_cell.length_a   1.000
_cell.length_b   1.000
_cell.length_c   1.000
_cell.angle_alpha   90.00
_cell.angle_beta   90.00
_cell.angle_gamma   90.00
#
_symmetry.space_group_name_H-M   'P 1'
#
loop_
_entity.id
_entity.type
_entity.pdbx_description
1 polymer ?
#
loop_
_entity_poly.entity_id
_entity_poly.type
_entity_poly.pdbx_seq_one_letter_code
_entity_poly.pdbx_strand_id
1 'polypeptide(L)' 'TCRQLALVWGVIPELVPHCNTYDEMMVIARETVIRKQLASTGDRMIVTAGVPFDVPGTTNLLKVETL' A
#
# COMPACT_ATOMS: atom_id res chain seq x y z
N THR A 1 -4.61 10.91 -8.97
CA THR A 1 -3.53 10.62 -8.00
C THR A 1 -2.40 9.78 -8.58
N CYS A 2 -2.61 8.54 -9.04
CA CYS A 2 -1.50 7.64 -9.45
C CYS A 2 -0.43 8.29 -10.37
N ARG A 3 -0.83 8.88 -11.50
CA ARG A 3 0.13 9.55 -12.42
C ARG A 3 0.76 10.82 -11.84
N GLN A 4 0.08 11.51 -10.93
CA GLN A 4 0.61 12.72 -10.30
C GLN A 4 1.73 12.38 -9.31
N LEU A 5 1.61 11.25 -8.59
CA LEU A 5 2.64 10.77 -7.66
C LEU A 5 3.93 10.34 -8.34
N ALA A 6 3.93 10.10 -9.67
CA ALA A 6 5.15 9.79 -10.42
C ALA A 6 6.15 10.97 -10.46
N LEU A 7 5.71 12.19 -10.11
CA LEU A 7 6.56 13.37 -9.98
C LEU A 7 7.12 13.56 -8.55
N VAL A 8 6.70 12.72 -7.60
CA VAL A 8 7.13 12.80 -6.20
C VAL A 8 8.39 11.95 -6.01
N TRP A 9 9.44 12.58 -5.45
CA TRP A 9 10.72 11.93 -5.23
C TRP A 9 10.58 10.68 -4.34
N GLY A 10 11.17 9.56 -4.79
CA GLY A 10 11.17 8.31 -4.04
C GLY A 10 9.85 7.51 -4.04
N VAL A 11 8.84 7.94 -4.80
CA VAL A 11 7.53 7.26 -4.86
C VAL A 11 7.40 6.39 -6.11
N ILE A 12 7.03 5.12 -5.93
CA ILE A 12 6.64 4.21 -7.02
C ILE A 12 5.13 3.98 -6.89
N PRO A 13 4.27 4.77 -7.56
CA PRO A 13 2.83 4.60 -7.45
C PRO A 13 2.38 3.34 -8.21
N GLU A 14 1.35 2.67 -7.69
CA GLU A 14 0.65 1.58 -8.37
C GLU A 14 -0.84 1.87 -8.35
N LEU A 15 -1.50 1.70 -9.51
CA LEU A 15 -2.96 1.68 -9.55
C LEU A 15 -3.44 0.27 -9.23
N VAL A 16 -4.24 0.15 -8.18
CA VAL A 16 -4.76 -1.13 -7.69
C VAL A 16 -6.30 -1.14 -7.69
N PRO A 17 -6.96 -2.32 -7.66
CA PRO A 17 -8.39 -2.41 -7.42
C PRO A 17 -8.78 -1.73 -6.11
N HIS A 18 -10.03 -1.27 -6.04
CA HIS A 18 -10.58 -0.72 -4.81
C HIS A 18 -10.71 -1.80 -3.73
N CYS A 19 -10.48 -1.43 -2.46
CA CYS A 19 -10.57 -2.31 -1.29
C CYS A 19 -11.35 -1.61 -0.19
N ASN A 20 -12.16 -2.35 0.56
CA ASN A 20 -13.00 -1.81 1.63
C ASN A 20 -12.43 -2.11 3.02
N THR A 21 -11.51 -3.07 3.11
CA THR A 21 -10.94 -3.55 4.36
C THR A 21 -9.41 -3.60 4.32
N TYR A 22 -8.79 -3.53 5.49
CA TYR A 22 -7.34 -3.61 5.61
C TYR A 22 -6.81 -4.96 5.09
N ASP A 23 -7.53 -6.05 5.35
CA ASP A 23 -7.12 -7.38 4.93
C ASP A 23 -7.14 -7.52 3.39
N GLU A 24 -8.18 -7.01 2.72
CA GLU A 24 -8.24 -6.92 1.25
C GLU A 24 -7.06 -6.10 0.69
N MET A 25 -6.80 -4.93 1.28
CA MET A 25 -5.68 -4.07 0.89
C MET A 25 -4.34 -4.81 1.01
N MET A 26 -4.16 -5.57 2.10
CA MET A 26 -2.92 -6.30 2.35
C MET A 26 -2.66 -7.43 1.37
N VAL A 27 -3.69 -8.15 0.93
CA VAL A 27 -3.55 -9.17 -0.12
C VAL A 27 -2.99 -8.53 -1.39
N ILE A 28 -3.61 -7.44 -1.84
CA ILE A 28 -3.21 -6.71 -3.05
C ILE A 28 -1.79 -6.14 -2.92
N ALA A 29 -1.45 -5.58 -1.75
CA ALA A 29 -0.13 -5.00 -1.49
C ALA A 29 0.97 -6.07 -1.56
N ARG A 30 0.77 -7.24 -0.93
CA ARG A 30 1.74 -8.36 -0.97
C ARG A 30 1.98 -8.84 -2.41
N GLU A 31 0.91 -9.10 -3.16
CA GLU A 31 1.02 -9.53 -4.55
C GLU A 31 1.74 -8.50 -5.43
N THR A 32 1.44 -7.22 -5.23
CA THR A 32 2.03 -6.11 -6.00
C THR A 32 3.54 -5.99 -5.75
N VAL A 33 3.95 -6.03 -4.49
CA VAL A 33 5.36 -5.86 -4.09
C VAL A 33 6.22 -7.02 -4.63
N ILE A 34 5.72 -8.25 -4.53
CA ILE A 34 6.39 -9.45 -5.06
C ILE A 34 6.46 -9.39 -6.60
N ARG A 35 5.34 -9.09 -7.27
CA ARG A 35 5.28 -8.98 -8.74
C ARG A 35 6.27 -7.95 -9.28
N LYS A 36 6.43 -6.83 -8.59
CA LYS A 36 7.35 -5.74 -8.98
C LYS A 36 8.79 -5.95 -8.48
N GLN A 37 9.07 -7.06 -7.81
CA GLN A 37 10.40 -7.41 -7.28
C GLN A 37 10.95 -6.33 -6.33
N LEU A 38 10.06 -5.68 -5.56
CA LEU A 38 10.44 -4.63 -4.62
C LEU A 38 10.81 -5.19 -3.24
N ALA A 39 10.31 -6.38 -2.90
CA ALA A 39 10.67 -7.15 -1.71
C ALA A 39 10.34 -8.63 -1.93
N SER A 40 10.85 -9.49 -1.05
CA SER A 40 10.68 -10.95 -1.08
C SER A 40 9.88 -11.44 0.12
N THR A 41 9.36 -12.67 0.03
CA THR A 41 8.72 -13.34 1.17
C THR A 41 9.68 -13.40 2.36
N GLY A 42 9.18 -13.07 3.55
CA GLY A 42 9.96 -12.96 4.79
C GLY A 42 10.49 -11.55 5.07
N ASP A 43 10.48 -10.65 4.10
CA ASP A 43 10.83 -9.24 4.34
C ASP A 43 9.77 -8.53 5.20
N ARG A 44 10.18 -7.45 5.84
CA ARG A 44 9.28 -6.59 6.62
C ARG A 44 8.88 -5.37 5.81
N MET A 45 7.60 -5.03 5.85
CA MET A 45 7.05 -3.80 5.27
C MET A 45 6.33 -2.98 6.33
N ILE A 46 6.39 -1.65 6.20
CA ILE A 46 5.58 -0.72 6.98
C ILE A 46 4.39 -0.30 6.13
N VAL A 47 3.20 -0.42 6.69
CA VAL A 47 1.94 -0.11 6.04
C VAL A 47 1.32 1.10 6.73
N THR A 48 0.96 2.10 5.94
CA THR A 48 0.21 3.27 6.42
C THR A 48 -1.13 3.35 5.71
N ALA A 49 -2.20 3.58 6.45
CA ALA A 49 -3.56 3.64 5.91
C ALA A 49 -4.46 4.56 6.75
N GLY A 50 -5.64 4.88 6.22
CA GLY A 50 -6.75 5.47 6.97
C GLY A 50 -7.91 4.48 6.96
N VAL A 51 -8.33 4.02 8.14
CA VAL A 51 -9.49 3.12 8.29
C VAL A 51 -10.53 3.82 9.19
N PRO A 52 -11.80 3.96 8.77
CA PRO A 52 -12.38 3.48 7.50
C PRO A 52 -11.78 4.17 6.26
N PHE A 53 -11.76 3.44 5.14
CA PHE A 53 -11.22 3.94 3.87
C PHE A 53 -12.09 5.07 3.28
N ASP A 54 -11.55 5.74 2.27
CA ASP A 54 -12.21 6.81 1.51
C ASP A 54 -12.60 8.07 2.29
N VAL A 55 -12.00 8.30 3.45
CA VAL A 55 -12.11 9.56 4.18
C VAL A 55 -10.81 10.36 4.02
N PRO A 56 -10.81 11.47 3.26
CA PRO A 56 -9.62 12.30 3.10
C PRO A 56 -9.12 12.85 4.45
N GLY A 57 -7.81 12.81 4.67
CA GLY A 57 -7.17 13.43 5.84
C GLY A 57 -7.18 12.60 7.14
N THR A 58 -7.67 11.36 7.12
CA THR A 58 -7.80 10.52 8.32
C THR A 58 -6.78 9.39 8.39
N THR A 59 -5.62 9.49 7.74
CA THR A 59 -4.54 8.51 7.85
C THR A 59 -4.19 8.29 9.33
N ASN A 60 -4.55 7.12 9.86
CA ASN A 60 -4.58 6.83 11.29
C ASN A 60 -3.99 5.46 11.67
N LEU A 61 -3.49 4.70 10.69
CA LEU A 61 -2.92 3.38 10.89
C LEU A 61 -1.46 3.38 10.44
N LEU A 62 -0.59 2.82 11.29
CA LEU A 62 0.77 2.42 10.97
C LEU A 62 0.99 1.01 11.53
N LYS A 63 1.36 0.06 10.67
CA LYS A 63 1.58 -1.34 11.07
C LYS A 63 2.81 -1.92 10.40
N VAL A 64 3.52 -2.77 11.13
CA VAL A 64 4.63 -3.57 10.59
C VAL A 64 4.06 -4.93 10.21
N GLU A 65 4.27 -5.32 8.96
CA GLU A 65 3.80 -6.58 8.39
C GLU A 65 4.97 -7.37 7.84
N THR A 66 4.87 -8.69 7.92
CA THR A 66 5.78 -9.60 7.23
C THR A 66 5.13 -10.03 5.91
N LEU A 67 5.91 -9.97 4.83
CA LEU A 67 5.53 -10.38 3.47
C LEU A 67 5.48 -11.90 3.33
#